data_AF-A0A4Q2SW55-F1
#
_entry.id   AF-A0A4Q2SW55-F1
#
_cell.length_a   1.000
_cell.length_b   1.000
_cell.length_c   1.000
_cell.angle_alpha   90.00
_cell.angle_beta   90.00
_cell.angle_gamma   90.00
#
_symmetry.space_group_name_H-M   'P 1'
#
loop_
_entity.id
_entity.type
_entity.pdbx_description
1 polymer ?
#
loop_
_entity_poly.entity_id
_entity_poly.type
_entity_poly.pdbx_seq_one_letter_code
_entity_poly.pdbx_strand_id
1 'polypeptide(L)'
;MSARLRGAALVLACVASLAACGGGDDVNTGTDPVEVEVGKGFSWNGFVVDDGWELNAIKRPAGAEEVTTPEVKGTITNTDDEERAAIFQMVFSADGDALATVNCTAGKMAKDQSQSLVCPGLSAEMPEDYDAVVVQEFTRDTSSS
;
A
#
# COMPACT_ATOMS: atom_id res chain seq x y z
N MET A 1 -14.26 -54.93 42.64
CA MET A 1 -14.27 -53.75 43.54
C MET A 1 -13.36 -52.70 42.93
N SER A 2 -13.82 -51.45 42.91
CA SER A 2 -13.11 -50.22 42.51
C SER A 2 -12.82 -50.08 41.00
N ALA A 3 -13.00 -48.94 40.33
CA ALA A 3 -13.67 -47.68 40.65
C ALA A 3 -13.89 -46.93 39.31
N ARG A 4 -14.86 -46.03 39.31
CA ARG A 4 -15.36 -45.26 38.17
C ARG A 4 -14.35 -44.21 37.68
N LEU A 5 -14.29 -43.97 36.37
CA LEU A 5 -14.15 -42.61 35.84
C LEU A 5 -15.09 -42.43 34.65
N ARG A 6 -16.12 -41.63 34.87
CA ARG A 6 -17.04 -41.11 33.86
C ARG A 6 -16.36 -39.89 33.23
N GLY A 7 -15.83 -40.03 32.02
CA GLY A 7 -15.45 -38.88 31.18
C GLY A 7 -16.65 -38.44 30.36
N ALA A 8 -17.26 -37.33 30.73
CA ALA A 8 -18.28 -36.66 29.92
C ALA A 8 -17.58 -35.91 28.78
N ALA A 9 -17.75 -36.37 27.55
CA ALA A 9 -17.38 -35.62 26.35
C ALA A 9 -18.55 -34.72 25.98
N LEU A 10 -18.32 -33.41 26.08
CA LEU A 10 -19.24 -32.35 25.69
C LEU A 10 -18.42 -31.43 24.78
N VAL A 11 -19.10 -30.79 23.81
CA VAL A 11 -18.62 -29.67 22.95
C VAL A 11 -17.92 -30.16 21.66
N LEU A 12 -18.28 -29.79 20.43
CA LEU A 12 -19.05 -28.67 19.89
C LEU A 12 -19.59 -29.05 18.50
N ALA A 13 -20.87 -28.79 18.23
CA ALA A 13 -21.40 -28.74 16.87
C ALA A 13 -21.34 -27.27 16.39
N CYS A 14 -20.56 -27.00 15.35
CA CYS A 14 -20.68 -25.79 14.53
C CYS A 14 -21.06 -26.22 13.12
N VAL A 15 -22.37 -26.31 12.90
CA VAL A 15 -23.00 -26.21 11.59
C VAL A 15 -23.02 -24.72 11.21
N ALA A 16 -22.96 -24.45 9.91
CA ALA A 16 -23.14 -23.15 9.25
C ALA A 16 -21.81 -22.36 9.10
N SER A 17 -21.43 -21.83 7.93
CA SER A 17 -22.24 -21.46 6.78
C SER A 17 -21.37 -21.40 5.53
N LEU A 18 -21.97 -21.75 4.40
CA LEU A 18 -21.57 -21.27 3.09
C LEU A 18 -21.48 -19.73 3.12
N ALA A 19 -20.31 -19.17 2.88
CA ALA A 19 -20.14 -17.89 2.20
C ALA A 19 -19.48 -18.23 0.86
N ALA A 20 -20.25 -18.42 -0.22
CA ALA A 20 -20.69 -17.33 -1.10
C ALA A 20 -19.46 -16.50 -1.52
N CYS A 21 -18.80 -16.79 -2.64
CA CYS A 21 -19.16 -16.24 -3.97
C CYS A 21 -19.76 -14.82 -3.86
N GLY A 22 -18.88 -13.84 -4.04
CA GLY A 22 -19.11 -12.41 -4.23
C GLY A 22 -17.74 -11.76 -4.10
N GLY A 23 -16.95 -11.54 -5.15
CA GLY A 23 -17.39 -10.94 -6.40
C GLY A 23 -17.80 -9.48 -6.18
N GLY A 24 -17.29 -8.84 -5.13
CA GLY A 24 -17.24 -7.39 -5.00
C GLY A 24 -15.79 -6.99 -5.22
N ASP A 25 -15.51 -6.39 -6.36
CA ASP A 25 -14.37 -5.49 -6.52
C ASP A 25 -14.61 -4.28 -5.59
N ASP A 26 -14.52 -4.50 -4.27
CA ASP A 26 -14.71 -3.47 -3.26
C ASP A 26 -13.48 -2.57 -3.31
N VAL A 27 -13.50 -1.59 -4.21
CA VAL A 27 -12.52 -0.52 -4.26
C VAL A 27 -12.54 0.19 -2.91
N ASN A 28 -11.39 0.22 -2.23
CA ASN A 28 -11.25 1.00 -1.02
C ASN A 28 -11.34 2.50 -1.34
N THR A 29 -12.42 3.15 -0.88
CA THR A 29 -12.65 4.60 -1.00
C THR A 29 -12.19 5.39 0.23
N GLY A 30 -11.70 4.70 1.27
CA GLY A 30 -11.15 5.30 2.47
C GLY A 30 -9.74 5.89 2.25
N THR A 31 -9.35 6.78 3.15
CA THR A 31 -8.02 7.40 3.19
C THR A 31 -7.14 6.85 4.32
N ASP A 32 -7.64 5.85 5.07
CA ASP A 32 -6.86 5.19 6.12
C ASP A 32 -5.56 4.60 5.54
N PRO A 33 -4.46 4.62 6.30
CA PRO A 33 -3.22 3.99 5.87
C PRO A 33 -3.40 2.49 5.59
N VAL A 34 -2.84 2.02 4.49
CA VAL A 34 -2.87 0.60 4.11
C VAL A 34 -1.46 0.08 3.85
N GLU A 35 -1.15 -1.09 4.38
CA GLU A 35 0.09 -1.80 4.06
C GLU A 35 -0.05 -2.51 2.70
N VAL A 36 0.99 -2.42 1.88
CA VAL A 36 1.01 -2.99 0.52
C VAL A 36 2.31 -3.76 0.29
N GLU A 37 2.25 -4.75 -0.59
CA GLU A 37 3.42 -5.52 -1.02
C GLU A 37 3.97 -4.99 -2.35
N VAL A 38 5.30 -4.94 -2.47
CA VAL A 38 5.95 -4.51 -3.72
C VAL A 38 5.54 -5.39 -4.90
N GLY A 39 5.07 -4.74 -5.97
CA GLY A 39 4.63 -5.38 -7.20
C GLY A 39 3.24 -6.02 -7.11
N LYS A 40 2.54 -5.94 -5.98
CA LYS A 40 1.15 -6.37 -5.85
C LYS A 40 0.21 -5.20 -6.04
N GLY A 41 -0.84 -5.39 -6.84
CA GLY A 41 -1.90 -4.40 -7.01
C GLY A 41 -2.62 -4.11 -5.70
N PHE A 42 -3.10 -2.88 -5.54
CA PHE A 42 -3.82 -2.45 -4.35
C PHE A 42 -4.83 -1.34 -4.70
N SER A 43 -5.82 -1.15 -3.83
CA SER A 43 -6.78 -0.05 -3.93
C SER A 43 -6.67 0.89 -2.73
N TRP A 44 -6.73 2.19 -2.98
CA TRP A 44 -6.72 3.22 -1.94
C TRP A 44 -7.41 4.50 -2.42
N ASN A 45 -8.30 5.09 -1.61
CA ASN A 45 -8.99 6.35 -1.88
C ASN A 45 -9.63 6.44 -3.28
N GLY A 46 -10.31 5.39 -3.72
CA GLY A 46 -11.01 5.36 -5.02
C GLY A 46 -10.09 5.15 -6.22
N PHE A 47 -8.80 4.88 -5.98
CA PHE A 47 -7.83 4.51 -7.01
C PHE A 47 -7.43 3.04 -6.89
N VAL A 48 -7.09 2.44 -8.03
CA VAL A 48 -6.50 1.11 -8.12
C VAL A 48 -5.12 1.24 -8.75
N VAL A 49 -4.09 0.72 -8.10
CA VAL A 49 -2.75 0.55 -8.65
C VAL A 49 -2.61 -0.87 -9.14
N ASP A 50 -2.17 -1.03 -10.39
CA ASP A 50 -2.08 -2.33 -11.04
C ASP A 50 -0.93 -3.18 -10.47
N ASP A 51 -1.05 -4.51 -10.59
CA ASP A 51 0.05 -5.43 -10.36
C ASP A 51 1.27 -5.09 -11.25
N GLY A 52 2.46 -5.38 -10.72
CA GLY A 52 3.72 -5.18 -11.44
C GLY A 52 4.28 -3.77 -11.36
N TRP A 53 3.81 -2.94 -10.43
CA TRP A 53 4.52 -1.71 -10.08
C TRP A 53 5.91 -2.01 -9.49
N GLU A 54 6.86 -1.12 -9.72
CA GLU A 54 8.28 -1.36 -9.45
C GLU A 54 8.83 -0.34 -8.46
N LEU A 55 9.69 -0.79 -7.55
CA LEU A 55 10.60 0.05 -6.78
C LEU A 55 11.98 0.03 -7.45
N ASN A 56 12.40 1.17 -8.00
CA ASN A 56 13.64 1.32 -8.74
C ASN A 56 14.70 2.09 -7.93
N ALA A 57 15.95 1.64 -8.03
CA ALA A 57 17.10 2.35 -7.48
C ALA A 57 17.69 3.30 -8.55
N ILE A 58 17.53 4.60 -8.34
CA ILE A 58 18.00 5.63 -9.28
C ILE A 58 19.23 6.34 -8.71
N LYS A 59 20.36 6.20 -9.41
CA LYS A 59 21.58 6.96 -9.12
C LYS A 59 21.41 8.40 -9.56
N ARG A 60 21.67 9.34 -8.66
CA ARG A 60 21.58 10.78 -8.90
C ARG A 60 22.84 11.48 -8.40
N PRO A 61 23.32 12.50 -9.11
CA PRO A 61 24.44 13.30 -8.64
C PRO A 61 24.02 14.18 -7.46
N ALA A 62 24.82 14.18 -6.40
CA ALA A 62 24.70 15.04 -5.22
C ALA A 62 26.04 15.76 -4.99
N GLY A 63 26.22 16.90 -5.66
CA GLY A 63 27.49 17.63 -5.62
C GLY A 63 28.62 16.85 -6.30
N ALA A 64 29.63 16.43 -5.52
CA ALA A 64 30.75 15.62 -6.00
C ALA A 64 30.53 14.11 -5.84
N GLU A 65 29.43 13.70 -5.21
CA GLU A 65 29.11 12.31 -4.89
C GLU A 65 27.89 11.82 -5.70
N GLU A 66 27.68 10.51 -5.73
CA GLU A 66 26.46 9.88 -6.25
C GLU A 66 25.64 9.31 -5.10
N VAL A 67 24.35 9.60 -5.07
CA VAL A 67 23.39 9.03 -4.14
C VAL A 67 22.40 8.15 -4.89
N THR A 68 21.97 7.06 -4.25
CA THR A 68 20.93 6.19 -4.81
C THR A 68 19.61 6.50 -4.12
N THR A 69 18.61 6.88 -4.90
CA THR A 69 17.29 7.29 -4.42
C THR A 69 16.23 6.30 -4.91
N PRO A 70 15.16 6.04 -4.15
CA PRO A 70 14.07 5.18 -4.60
C PRO A 70 13.19 5.90 -5.62
N GLU A 71 12.63 5.16 -6.58
CA GLU A 71 11.62 5.65 -7.51
C GLU A 71 10.57 4.56 -7.74
N VAL A 72 9.33 4.82 -7.34
CA VAL A 72 8.21 3.92 -7.61
C VAL A 72 7.57 4.28 -8.94
N LYS A 73 7.32 3.27 -9.77
CA LYS A 73 6.60 3.41 -11.05
C LYS A 73 5.51 2.36 -11.18
N GLY A 74 4.39 2.75 -11.75
CA GLY A 74 3.30 1.81 -12.04
C GLY A 74 2.21 2.45 -12.89
N THR A 75 1.06 1.80 -12.90
CA THR A 75 -0.16 2.29 -13.52
C THR A 75 -1.21 2.45 -12.43
N ILE A 76 -1.93 3.56 -12.46
CA ILE A 76 -3.02 3.83 -11.52
C ILE A 76 -4.28 4.19 -12.30
N THR A 77 -5.42 3.71 -11.83
CA THR A 77 -6.75 3.90 -12.44
C THR A 77 -7.66 4.59 -11.44
N ASN A 78 -8.39 5.62 -11.88
CA ASN A 78 -9.45 6.22 -11.09
C ASN A 78 -10.74 5.42 -11.26
N THR A 79 -11.29 4.89 -10.17
CA THR A 79 -12.56 4.13 -10.19
C THR A 79 -13.75 4.94 -9.71
N ASP A 80 -13.50 6.14 -9.17
CA ASP A 80 -14.56 7.07 -8.78
C ASP A 80 -15.21 7.73 -10.01
N ASP A 81 -16.49 8.11 -9.87
CA ASP A 81 -17.25 8.80 -10.92
C ASP A 81 -16.75 10.24 -11.20
N GLU A 82 -15.95 10.81 -10.29
CA GLU A 82 -15.44 12.19 -10.40
C GLU A 82 -14.06 12.23 -11.07
N GLU A 83 -13.82 13.24 -11.92
CA GLU A 83 -12.48 13.48 -12.46
C GLU A 83 -11.55 14.03 -11.37
N ARG A 84 -10.50 13.27 -11.04
CA ARG A 84 -9.53 13.65 -10.00
C ARG A 84 -8.11 13.19 -10.34
N ALA A 85 -7.14 13.86 -9.72
CA ALA A 85 -5.74 13.45 -9.75
C ALA A 85 -5.42 12.60 -8.51
N ALA A 86 -4.47 11.68 -8.64
CA ALA A 86 -3.98 10.90 -7.50
C ALA A 86 -2.77 11.59 -6.87
N ILE A 87 -2.82 11.81 -5.55
CA ILE A 87 -1.72 12.35 -4.75
C ILE A 87 -1.75 11.62 -3.40
N PHE A 88 -0.67 10.90 -3.10
CA PHE A 88 -0.49 10.17 -1.85
C PHE A 88 1.00 9.95 -1.58
N GLN A 89 1.35 9.33 -0.48
CA GLN A 89 2.72 8.95 -0.17
C GLN A 89 2.83 7.46 0.13
N MET A 90 3.97 6.87 -0.21
CA MET A 90 4.37 5.53 0.21
C MET A 90 5.52 5.66 1.19
N VAL A 91 5.35 5.07 2.37
CA VAL A 91 6.33 5.08 3.45
C VAL A 91 6.90 3.68 3.59
N PHE A 92 8.20 3.55 3.36
CA PHE A 92 8.95 2.33 3.62
C PHE A 92 9.37 2.35 5.09
N SER A 93 9.04 1.31 5.85
CA SER A 93 9.37 1.23 7.27
C SER A 93 10.07 -0.09 7.62
N ALA A 94 10.81 -0.06 8.73
CA ALA A 94 11.32 -1.25 9.40
C ALA A 94 11.01 -1.12 10.89
N ASP A 95 10.46 -2.17 11.52
CA ASP A 95 10.13 -2.18 12.94
C ASP A 95 9.22 -1.01 13.40
N GLY A 96 8.46 -0.43 12.47
CA GLY A 96 7.56 0.72 12.71
C GLY A 96 8.20 2.11 12.55
N ASP A 97 9.50 2.19 12.27
CA ASP A 97 10.20 3.44 11.97
C ASP A 97 10.27 3.69 10.46
N ALA A 98 10.00 4.93 10.04
CA ALA A 98 10.05 5.32 8.63
C ALA A 98 11.50 5.42 8.13
N LEU A 99 11.86 4.61 7.14
CA LEU A 99 13.16 4.60 6.48
C LEU A 99 13.21 5.55 5.28
N ALA A 100 12.15 5.55 4.47
CA ALA A 100 12.03 6.41 3.30
C ALA A 100 10.57 6.74 3.01
N THR A 101 10.32 7.96 2.54
CA THR A 101 9.00 8.39 2.07
C THR A 101 9.11 8.85 0.64
N VAL A 102 8.25 8.33 -0.24
CA VAL A 102 8.14 8.77 -1.63
C VAL A 102 6.76 9.35 -1.89
N ASN A 103 6.73 10.46 -2.62
CA ASN A 103 5.48 11.17 -2.92
C ASN A 103 4.96 10.73 -4.28
N CYS A 104 3.84 10.03 -4.30
CA CYS A 104 3.22 9.49 -5.49
C CYS A 104 2.25 10.48 -6.12
N THR A 105 2.38 10.67 -7.44
CA THR A 105 1.45 11.51 -8.20
C THR A 105 1.08 10.86 -9.53
N ALA A 106 -0.15 11.10 -9.97
CA ALA A 106 -0.61 10.86 -11.33
C ALA A 106 -1.53 12.01 -11.77
N GLY A 107 -1.60 12.23 -13.09
CA GLY A 107 -2.44 13.27 -13.68
C GLY A 107 -3.93 13.07 -13.39
N LYS A 108 -4.75 14.06 -13.79
CA LYS A 108 -6.20 13.92 -13.70
C LYS A 108 -6.69 12.76 -14.55
N MET A 109 -7.64 12.00 -13.99
CA MET A 109 -8.24 10.83 -14.59
C MET A 109 -9.75 10.95 -14.49
N ALA A 110 -10.46 10.79 -15.60
CA ALA A 110 -11.90 10.47 -15.56
C ALA A 110 -12.10 9.05 -14.98
N LYS A 111 -13.36 8.68 -14.73
CA LYS A 111 -13.69 7.31 -14.32
C LYS A 111 -13.12 6.28 -15.30
N ASP A 112 -12.57 5.21 -14.76
CA ASP A 112 -11.94 4.08 -15.43
C ASP A 112 -10.75 4.47 -16.33
N GLN A 113 -10.25 5.70 -16.20
CA GLN A 113 -9.05 6.16 -16.90
C GLN A 113 -7.81 5.84 -16.08
N SER A 114 -6.83 5.25 -16.75
CA SER A 114 -5.50 4.99 -16.17
C SER A 114 -4.47 6.05 -16.57
N GLN A 115 -3.50 6.27 -15.70
CA GLN A 115 -2.32 7.10 -15.94
C GLN A 115 -1.07 6.43 -15.38
N SER A 116 0.10 6.93 -15.80
CA SER A 116 1.37 6.56 -15.20
C SER A 116 1.44 7.09 -13.77
N LEU A 117 1.70 6.20 -12.82
CA LEU A 117 2.02 6.53 -11.44
C LEU A 117 3.52 6.69 -11.30
N VAL A 118 3.95 7.82 -10.74
CA VAL A 118 5.37 8.07 -10.46
C VAL A 118 5.53 8.61 -9.05
N CYS A 119 6.42 7.99 -8.26
CA CYS A 119 6.76 8.42 -6.92
C CYS A 119 8.28 8.60 -6.79
N PRO A 120 8.81 9.81 -7.04
CA PRO A 120 10.24 10.04 -6.95
C PRO A 120 10.65 10.27 -5.48
N GLY A 121 11.64 9.52 -5.00
CA GLY A 121 12.23 9.66 -3.67
C GLY A 121 13.39 10.67 -3.63
N LEU A 122 13.20 11.88 -4.16
CA LEU A 122 14.29 12.85 -4.31
C LEU A 122 14.92 13.31 -2.99
N SER A 123 14.19 13.14 -1.88
CA SER A 123 14.60 13.52 -0.53
C SER A 123 14.94 12.31 0.35
N ALA A 124 15.00 11.10 -0.21
CA ALA A 124 15.24 9.87 0.53
C ALA A 124 16.35 9.05 -0.13
N GLU A 125 17.15 8.38 0.69
CA GLU A 125 18.05 7.34 0.22
C GLU A 125 17.27 6.04 -0.04
N MET A 126 17.79 5.18 -0.91
CA MET A 126 17.17 3.89 -1.21
C MET A 126 17.03 3.09 0.10
N PRO A 127 15.80 2.73 0.53
CA PRO A 127 15.63 1.98 1.76
C PRO A 127 16.18 0.56 1.58
N GLU A 128 17.01 0.14 2.52
CA GLU A 128 17.48 -1.24 2.68
C GLU A 128 16.70 -1.88 3.84
N ASP A 129 16.47 -3.19 3.76
CA ASP A 129 15.91 -4.00 4.86
C ASP A 129 14.56 -3.52 5.44
N TYR A 130 13.72 -2.84 4.66
CA TYR A 130 12.34 -2.51 5.07
C TYR A 130 11.46 -3.78 5.14
N ASP A 131 10.52 -3.80 6.09
CA ASP A 131 9.58 -4.91 6.30
C ASP A 131 8.15 -4.58 5.88
N ALA A 132 7.81 -3.30 5.75
CA ALA A 132 6.49 -2.84 5.35
C ALA A 132 6.56 -1.62 4.41
N VAL A 133 5.55 -1.51 3.56
CA VAL A 133 5.30 -0.34 2.71
C VAL A 133 3.89 0.14 2.98
N VAL A 134 3.73 1.37 3.47
CA VAL A 134 2.44 1.93 3.86
C VAL A 134 2.04 3.04 2.90
N VAL A 135 0.87 2.89 2.28
CA VAL A 135 0.22 3.93 1.47
C VAL A 135 -0.66 4.77 2.37
N GLN A 136 -0.50 6.10 2.31
CA GLN A 136 -1.26 7.03 3.14
C GLN A 136 -1.42 8.40 2.46
N GLU A 137 -2.26 9.26 3.05
CA GLU A 137 -2.44 10.63 2.56
C GLU A 137 -1.11 11.39 2.51
N PHE A 138 -0.94 12.23 1.49
CA PHE A 138 0.22 13.11 1.40
C PHE A 138 0.16 14.20 2.48
N THR A 139 1.19 14.24 3.33
CA THR A 139 1.33 15.27 4.36
C THR A 139 2.41 16.25 3.94
N ARG A 140 2.12 17.55 3.92
CA ARG A 140 3.19 18.56 3.86
C ARG A 140 3.77 18.70 5.26
N ASP A 141 5.02 18.30 5.45
CA ASP A 141 5.76 18.70 6.64
C ASP A 141 5.88 20.23 6.65
N THR A 142 5.06 20.89 7.47
CA THR A 142 5.16 22.34 7.74
C THR A 142 6.21 22.64 8.80
N SER A 143 7.19 21.76 8.98
CA SER A 143 8.29 21.87 9.95
C SER A 143 9.26 22.97 9.50
N SER A 144 8.83 24.23 9.64
CA SER A 144 9.75 25.35 9.74
C SER A 144 10.42 25.25 11.11
N SER A 145 11.73 25.02 11.15
CA SER A 145 12.54 25.21 12.35
C SER A 145 13.88 25.82 11.95
#